data_AF-A0A7S1AV31-F1
#
_entry.id   AF-A0A7S1AV31-F1
#
_cell.length_a   1.000
_cell.length_b   1.000
_cell.length_c   1.000
_cell.angle_alpha   90.00
_cell.angle_beta   90.00
_cell.angle_gamma   90.00
#
_symmetry.space_group_name_H-M   'P 1'
#
loop_
_entity.id
_entity.type
_entity.pdbx_description
1 polymer ?
#
loop_
_entity_poly.entity_id
_entity_poly.type
_entity_poly.pdbx_seq_one_letter_code
_entity_poly.pdbx_strand_id
1 'polypeptide(L)'
;MWRVPPHPGPPTPFALKLRPWLLVSFALLMPVAVARFLVADVVGGIFLTVTSVFGWYTLKTTMDVSWLLCLGIILFLNSIFDACILIARFRHHPKWDSWQVILLHVTILLGPLLEMMAAALCWWVFHDFASILTRDELLFLESDPQLHYGIVRNTHTEAMSHCPNVQSQHQFAPFQGESYSLDDGAITEKTSP
;
A
#
# COMPACT_ATOMS: atom_id res chain seq x y z
N MET A 1 -21.30 -1.51 17.95
CA MET A 1 -20.27 -0.49 18.24
C MET A 1 -19.08 -0.80 17.37
N TRP A 2 -19.01 -0.20 16.17
CA TRP A 2 -17.92 -0.43 15.23
C TRP A 2 -16.72 0.34 15.76
N ARG A 3 -15.70 -0.36 16.27
CA ARG A 3 -14.42 0.30 16.58
C ARG A 3 -13.84 0.75 15.25
N VAL A 4 -13.84 2.05 15.03
CA VAL A 4 -12.98 2.66 14.02
C VAL A 4 -11.55 2.27 14.40
N PRO A 5 -10.77 1.61 13.54
CA PRO A 5 -9.39 1.31 13.86
C PRO A 5 -8.68 2.63 14.21
N PRO A 6 -7.77 2.61 15.19
CA PRO A 6 -7.00 3.79 15.55
C PRO A 6 -6.33 4.35 14.30
N HIS A 7 -6.31 5.68 14.25
CA HIS A 7 -5.68 6.54 13.25
C HIS A 7 -4.54 5.84 12.48
N PRO A 8 -4.50 5.92 11.13
CA PRO A 8 -3.45 5.29 10.34
C PRO A 8 -2.12 5.66 10.96
N GLY A 9 -1.38 4.65 11.42
CA GLY A 9 -0.06 4.85 11.98
C GLY A 9 0.80 5.68 11.02
N PRO A 10 1.86 6.34 11.52
CA PRO A 10 2.72 7.19 10.70
C PRO A 10 3.06 6.46 9.38
N PRO A 11 2.89 7.13 8.22
CA PRO A 11 3.00 6.50 6.91
C PRO A 11 4.33 5.76 6.80
N THR A 12 4.28 4.52 6.34
CA THR A 12 5.46 3.66 6.28
C THR A 12 6.51 4.33 5.39
N PRO A 13 7.81 4.24 5.74
CA PRO A 13 8.88 4.85 4.95
C PRO A 13 8.93 4.30 3.51
N PHE A 14 8.35 3.11 3.29
CA PHE A 14 8.17 2.51 1.98
C PHE A 14 7.05 3.18 1.16
N ALA A 15 5.90 3.48 1.78
CA ALA A 15 4.81 4.22 1.14
C ALA A 15 5.25 5.61 0.66
N LEU A 16 6.13 6.29 1.42
CA LEU A 16 6.71 7.57 1.02
C LEU A 16 7.61 7.48 -0.23
N LYS A 17 8.33 6.36 -0.40
CA LYS A 17 9.22 6.13 -1.56
C LYS A 17 8.46 5.75 -2.83
N LEU A 18 7.30 5.09 -2.72
CA LEU A 18 6.46 4.69 -3.86
C LEU A 18 5.49 5.78 -4.32
N ARG A 19 5.22 6.78 -3.49
CA ARG A 19 4.38 7.94 -3.83
C ARG A 19 4.74 8.63 -5.15
N PRO A 20 6.02 8.95 -5.46
CA PRO A 20 6.38 9.55 -6.74
C PRO A 20 6.14 8.61 -7.92
N TRP A 21 6.37 7.30 -7.76
CA TRP A 21 6.11 6.32 -8.82
C TRP A 21 4.63 6.25 -9.17
N LEU A 22 3.75 6.22 -8.17
CA LEU A 22 2.30 6.26 -8.38
C LEU A 22 1.84 7.56 -9.04
N LEU A 23 2.37 8.71 -8.61
CA LEU A 23 2.08 10.00 -9.26
C LEU A 23 2.48 9.98 -10.74
N VAL A 24 3.65 9.44 -11.07
CA VAL A 24 4.10 9.29 -12.45
C VAL A 24 3.16 8.37 -13.24
N SER A 25 2.68 7.27 -12.64
CA SER A 25 1.71 6.38 -13.29
C SER A 25 0.40 7.10 -13.61
N PHE A 26 -0.18 7.80 -12.65
CA PHE A 26 -1.43 8.57 -12.87
C PHE A 26 -1.22 9.71 -13.89
N ALA A 27 -0.07 10.37 -13.87
CA ALA A 27 0.28 11.37 -14.87
C ALA A 27 0.37 10.77 -16.28
N LEU A 28 0.91 9.55 -16.41
CA LEU A 28 1.03 8.84 -17.68
C LEU A 28 -0.32 8.32 -18.20
N LEU A 29 -1.29 8.05 -17.31
CA LEU A 29 -2.66 7.69 -17.69
C LEU A 29 -3.44 8.86 -18.31
N MET A 30 -3.07 10.12 -18.04
CA MET A 30 -3.77 11.28 -18.60
C MET A 30 -3.64 11.39 -20.13
N PRO A 31 -2.42 11.31 -20.73
CA PRO A 31 -2.26 11.21 -22.18
C PRO A 31 -3.01 10.03 -22.81
N VAL A 32 -3.05 8.88 -22.11
CA VAL A 32 -3.78 7.68 -22.57
C VAL A 32 -5.28 7.94 -22.60
N ALA A 33 -5.83 8.61 -21.57
CA ALA A 33 -7.24 8.99 -21.55
C ALA A 33 -7.59 9.90 -22.74
N VAL A 34 -6.74 10.88 -23.05
CA VAL A 34 -6.89 11.75 -24.24
C VAL A 34 -6.85 10.93 -25.53
N ALA A 35 -5.91 9.98 -25.64
CA ALA A 35 -5.84 9.11 -26.80
C ALA A 35 -7.11 8.25 -26.96
N ARG A 36 -7.74 7.79 -25.88
CA ARG A 36 -9.03 7.07 -25.93
C ARG A 36 -10.18 7.93 -26.44
N PHE A 37 -10.24 9.21 -26.06
CA PHE A 37 -11.23 10.13 -26.61
C PHE A 37 -11.10 10.26 -28.13
N LEU A 38 -9.87 10.26 -28.67
CA LEU A 38 -9.64 10.30 -30.12
C LEU A 38 -10.08 9.02 -30.84
N VAL A 39 -10.08 7.88 -30.14
CA VAL A 39 -10.50 6.55 -30.66
C VAL A 39 -12.03 6.33 -30.54
N ALA A 40 -12.77 7.38 -30.15
CA ALA A 40 -14.20 7.38 -29.87
C ALA A 40 -14.61 6.45 -28.72
N ASP A 41 -13.68 6.11 -27.82
CA ASP A 41 -13.96 5.39 -26.58
C ASP A 41 -14.19 6.39 -25.44
N VAL A 42 -15.38 7.01 -25.47
CA VAL A 42 -15.75 8.10 -24.56
C VAL A 42 -15.94 7.59 -23.13
N VAL A 43 -16.53 6.40 -22.96
CA VAL A 43 -16.84 5.84 -21.64
C VAL A 43 -15.55 5.45 -20.92
N GLY A 44 -14.67 4.71 -21.58
CA GLY A 44 -13.35 4.35 -21.02
C GLY A 44 -12.48 5.57 -20.77
N GLY A 45 -12.51 6.57 -21.66
CA GLY A 45 -11.80 7.84 -21.48
C GLY A 45 -12.27 8.63 -20.25
N ILE A 46 -13.59 8.73 -20.03
CA ILE A 46 -14.16 9.41 -18.85
C ILE A 46 -13.77 8.68 -17.57
N PHE A 47 -13.95 7.35 -17.52
CA PHE A 47 -13.58 6.56 -16.34
C PHE A 47 -12.10 6.71 -16.00
N LEU A 48 -11.22 6.57 -16.99
CA LEU A 48 -9.78 6.70 -16.77
C LEU A 48 -9.39 8.10 -16.28
N THR A 49 -10.02 9.16 -16.82
CA THR A 49 -9.76 10.55 -16.40
C THR A 49 -10.19 10.76 -14.94
N VAL A 50 -11.39 10.32 -14.57
CA VAL A 50 -11.91 10.46 -13.20
C VAL A 50 -11.02 9.69 -12.22
N THR A 51 -10.68 8.44 -12.53
CA THR A 51 -9.82 7.62 -11.68
C THR A 51 -8.42 8.20 -11.54
N SER A 52 -7.86 8.79 -12.60
CA SER A 52 -6.54 9.43 -12.55
C SER A 52 -6.55 10.70 -11.68
N VAL A 53 -7.53 11.58 -11.87
CA VAL A 53 -7.69 12.80 -11.06
C VAL A 53 -7.94 12.44 -9.59
N PHE A 54 -8.78 11.44 -9.33
CA PHE A 54 -9.06 11.00 -7.97
C PHE A 54 -7.81 10.37 -7.33
N GLY A 55 -7.07 9.53 -8.06
CA GLY A 55 -5.80 8.98 -7.59
C GLY A 55 -4.77 10.06 -7.27
N TRP A 56 -4.64 11.10 -8.10
CA TRP A 56 -3.79 12.24 -7.83
C TRP A 56 -4.23 13.01 -6.57
N TYR A 57 -5.53 13.22 -6.39
CA TYR A 57 -6.10 13.89 -5.23
C TYR A 57 -5.85 13.10 -3.93
N THR A 58 -6.15 11.80 -3.94
CA THR A 58 -5.90 10.90 -2.80
C THR A 58 -4.42 10.92 -2.43
N LEU A 59 -3.53 10.77 -3.41
CA LEU A 59 -2.08 10.79 -3.15
C LEU A 59 -1.58 12.10 -2.56
N LYS A 60 -2.24 13.24 -2.78
CA LYS A 60 -1.85 14.53 -2.18
C LYS A 60 -2.46 14.76 -0.80
N THR A 61 -3.73 14.44 -0.63
CA THR A 61 -4.52 14.84 0.55
C THR A 61 -4.47 13.79 1.66
N THR A 62 -4.73 12.51 1.33
CA THR A 62 -4.83 11.43 2.31
C THR A 62 -4.20 10.15 1.76
N MET A 63 -3.07 9.71 2.33
CA MET A 63 -2.41 8.44 1.94
C MET A 63 -3.16 7.23 2.51
N ASP A 64 -4.46 7.15 2.26
CA ASP A 64 -5.29 6.03 2.66
C ASP A 64 -5.11 4.87 1.67
N VAL A 65 -4.43 3.82 2.14
CA VAL A 65 -4.12 2.63 1.32
C VAL A 65 -5.39 1.94 0.80
N SER A 66 -6.50 1.97 1.56
CA SER A 66 -7.79 1.39 1.15
C SER A 66 -8.39 2.07 -0.08
N TRP A 67 -8.30 3.41 -0.16
CA TRP A 67 -8.75 4.16 -1.33
C TRP A 67 -7.88 3.85 -2.55
N LEU A 68 -6.57 3.75 -2.35
CA LEU A 68 -5.62 3.38 -3.39
C LEU A 68 -5.89 1.96 -3.93
N LEU A 69 -6.20 0.99 -3.07
CA LEU A 69 -6.58 -0.37 -3.47
C LEU A 69 -7.87 -0.35 -4.29
N CYS A 70 -8.89 0.39 -3.84
CA CYS A 70 -10.15 0.53 -4.56
C CYS A 70 -9.93 1.08 -5.97
N LEU A 71 -9.11 2.12 -6.10
CA LEU A 71 -8.72 2.67 -7.40
C LEU A 71 -7.94 1.66 -8.25
N GLY A 72 -7.03 0.89 -7.64
CA GLY A 72 -6.29 -0.18 -8.32
C GLY A 72 -7.21 -1.27 -8.89
N ILE A 73 -8.24 -1.67 -8.14
CA ILE A 73 -9.25 -2.63 -8.62
C ILE A 73 -10.06 -2.04 -9.77
N ILE A 74 -10.45 -0.77 -9.68
CA ILE A 74 -11.17 -0.08 -10.76
C ILE A 74 -10.31 -0.04 -12.04
N LEU A 75 -9.03 0.32 -11.93
CA LEU A 75 -8.08 0.31 -13.06
C LEU A 75 -7.91 -1.09 -13.65
N PHE A 76 -7.83 -2.13 -12.80
CA PHE A 76 -7.73 -3.51 -13.26
C PHE A 76 -8.97 -3.96 -14.04
N LEU A 77 -10.17 -3.68 -13.50
CA LEU A 77 -11.42 -3.99 -14.20
C LEU A 77 -11.55 -3.21 -15.51
N ASN A 78 -11.14 -1.93 -15.51
CA ASN A 78 -11.12 -1.11 -16.71
C ASN A 78 -10.19 -1.71 -17.77
N SER A 79 -8.99 -2.15 -17.39
CA SER A 79 -8.05 -2.81 -18.29
C SER A 79 -8.61 -4.10 -18.90
N ILE A 80 -9.43 -4.86 -18.15
CA ILE A 80 -10.09 -6.06 -18.68
C ILE A 80 -11.14 -5.69 -19.72
N PHE A 81 -12.00 -4.71 -19.42
CA PHE A 81 -13.01 -4.25 -20.38
C PHE A 81 -12.37 -3.67 -21.64
N ASP A 82 -11.30 -2.90 -21.49
CA ASP A 82 -10.54 -2.36 -22.61
C ASP A 82 -9.88 -3.46 -23.45
N ALA A 83 -9.37 -4.53 -22.81
CA ALA A 83 -8.87 -5.70 -23.53
C ALA A 83 -9.97 -6.39 -24.34
N CYS A 84 -11.18 -6.53 -23.78
CA CYS A 84 -12.33 -7.09 -24.49
C CYS A 84 -12.74 -6.23 -25.71
N ILE A 85 -12.79 -4.90 -25.55
CA ILE A 85 -13.09 -3.96 -26.64
C ILE A 85 -12.00 -4.03 -27.72
N LEU A 86 -10.74 -4.11 -27.32
CA LEU A 86 -9.61 -4.24 -28.24
C LEU A 86 -9.70 -5.52 -29.06
N ILE A 87 -10.00 -6.66 -28.43
CA ILE A 87 -10.20 -7.95 -29.11
C ILE A 87 -11.37 -7.86 -30.10
N ALA A 88 -12.50 -7.26 -29.67
CA ALA A 88 -13.66 -7.07 -30.56
C ALA A 88 -13.31 -6.21 -31.78
N ARG A 89 -12.52 -5.15 -31.60
CA ARG A 89 -12.07 -4.26 -32.68
C ARG A 89 -11.12 -4.94 -33.65
N PHE A 90 -10.22 -5.77 -33.14
CA PHE A 90 -9.25 -6.52 -33.96
C PHE A 90 -9.93 -7.50 -34.91
N ARG A 91 -11.08 -8.06 -34.52
CA ARG A 91 -11.88 -8.96 -35.36
C ARG A 91 -12.55 -8.27 -36.55
N HIS A 92 -12.83 -6.97 -36.45
CA HIS A 92 -13.58 -6.24 -37.49
C HIS A 92 -12.71 -5.51 -38.52
N HIS A 93 -11.45 -5.14 -38.20
CA HIS A 93 -10.62 -4.32 -39.08
C HIS A 93 -9.14 -4.77 -39.18
N PRO A 94 -8.81 -5.75 -40.05
CA PRO A 94 -7.45 -6.28 -40.17
C PRO A 94 -6.55 -5.55 -41.19
N LYS A 95 -6.89 -4.34 -41.66
CA LYS A 95 -6.11 -3.67 -42.73
C LYS A 95 -4.97 -2.83 -42.16
N TRP A 96 -3.73 -3.29 -42.34
CA TRP A 96 -2.49 -2.64 -41.86
C TRP A 96 -1.78 -1.82 -42.95
N ASP A 97 -2.52 -1.08 -43.77
CA ASP A 97 -1.91 -0.44 -44.96
C ASP A 97 -1.26 0.93 -44.68
N SER A 98 -1.40 1.50 -43.48
CA SER A 98 -0.92 2.86 -43.20
C SER A 98 -0.22 2.96 -41.86
N TRP A 99 0.91 3.67 -41.83
CA TRP A 99 1.69 3.95 -40.61
C TRP A 99 0.85 4.59 -39.49
N GLN A 100 -0.14 5.42 -39.84
CA GLN A 100 -1.09 6.00 -38.89
C GLN A 100 -1.94 4.93 -38.19
N VAL A 101 -2.34 3.89 -38.90
CA VAL A 101 -3.13 2.77 -38.36
C VAL A 101 -2.26 1.94 -37.41
N ILE A 102 -0.98 1.72 -37.74
CA ILE A 102 -0.03 1.02 -36.87
C ILE A 102 0.18 1.79 -35.57
N LEU A 103 0.43 3.11 -35.64
CA LEU A 103 0.57 3.95 -34.46
C LEU A 103 -0.69 3.90 -33.58
N LEU A 104 -1.87 3.99 -34.20
CA LEU A 104 -3.14 3.92 -33.50
C LEU A 104 -3.34 2.56 -32.81
N HIS A 105 -2.97 1.44 -33.43
CA HIS A 105 -3.02 0.11 -32.80
C HIS A 105 -2.06 0.01 -31.61
N VAL A 106 -0.84 0.53 -31.74
CA VAL A 106 0.15 0.54 -30.64
C VAL A 106 -0.36 1.39 -29.48
N THR A 107 -0.91 2.58 -29.75
CA THR A 107 -1.46 3.46 -28.70
C THR A 107 -2.65 2.81 -27.99
N ILE A 108 -3.55 2.13 -28.71
CA ILE A 108 -4.67 1.43 -28.08
C ILE A 108 -4.17 0.27 -27.21
N LEU A 109 -3.15 -0.47 -27.65
CA LEU A 109 -2.59 -1.59 -26.89
C LEU A 109 -1.80 -1.13 -25.66
N LEU A 110 -1.21 0.06 -25.73
CA LEU A 110 -0.48 0.68 -24.62
C LEU A 110 -1.41 1.08 -23.46
N GLY A 111 -2.69 1.37 -23.73
CA GLY A 111 -3.66 1.78 -22.70
C GLY A 111 -3.89 0.73 -21.61
N PRO A 112 -4.39 -0.48 -21.94
CA PRO A 112 -4.56 -1.57 -20.98
C PRO A 112 -3.26 -1.96 -20.28
N LEU A 113 -2.12 -1.91 -20.98
CA LEU A 113 -0.81 -2.19 -20.38
C LEU A 113 -0.47 -1.18 -19.28
N LEU A 114 -0.67 0.11 -19.53
CA LEU A 114 -0.41 1.17 -18.56
C LEU A 114 -1.35 1.08 -17.35
N GLU A 115 -2.61 0.70 -17.56
CA GLU A 115 -3.56 0.46 -16.48
C GLU A 115 -3.18 -0.75 -15.63
N MET A 116 -2.77 -1.84 -16.27
CA MET A 116 -2.29 -3.02 -15.56
C MET A 116 -1.03 -2.72 -14.75
N MET A 117 -0.11 -1.91 -15.28
CA MET A 117 1.05 -1.43 -14.54
C MET A 117 0.66 -0.56 -13.34
N ALA A 118 -0.29 0.36 -13.51
CA ALA A 118 -0.79 1.19 -12.41
C ALA A 118 -1.49 0.36 -11.33
N ALA A 119 -2.32 -0.61 -11.72
CA ALA A 119 -2.96 -1.55 -10.80
C ALA A 119 -1.95 -2.43 -10.06
N ALA A 120 -0.90 -2.92 -10.76
CA ALA A 120 0.18 -3.68 -10.14
C ALA A 120 0.96 -2.86 -9.10
N LEU A 121 1.22 -1.58 -9.38
CA LEU A 121 1.83 -0.67 -8.41
C LEU A 121 0.95 -0.47 -7.18
N CYS A 122 -0.36 -0.28 -7.36
CA CYS A 122 -1.31 -0.22 -6.25
C CYS A 122 -1.30 -1.52 -5.43
N TRP A 123 -1.22 -2.68 -6.09
CA TRP A 123 -1.12 -3.98 -5.43
C TRP A 123 0.17 -4.13 -4.62
N TRP A 124 1.32 -3.70 -5.14
CA TRP A 124 2.58 -3.76 -4.39
C TRP A 124 2.56 -2.88 -3.15
N VAL A 125 1.97 -1.68 -3.23
CA VAL A 125 1.79 -0.81 -2.06
C VAL A 125 0.88 -1.47 -1.03
N PHE A 126 -0.21 -2.09 -1.47
CA PHE A 126 -1.12 -2.81 -0.58
C PHE A 126 -0.45 -4.03 0.06
N HIS A 127 0.32 -4.80 -0.71
CA HIS A 127 1.02 -5.98 -0.22
C HIS A 127 2.04 -5.63 0.86
N ASP A 128 2.80 -4.53 0.67
CA ASP A 128 3.71 -4.02 1.69
C ASP A 128 2.96 -3.68 2.98
N PHE A 129 1.86 -2.92 2.86
CA PHE A 129 1.01 -2.56 3.99
C PHE A 129 0.44 -3.79 4.71
N ALA A 130 -0.07 -4.79 3.97
CA ALA A 130 -0.60 -6.03 4.52
C ALA A 130 0.48 -6.84 5.24
N SER A 131 1.72 -6.84 4.75
CA SER A 131 2.83 -7.55 5.39
C SER A 131 3.22 -6.93 6.73
N ILE A 132 3.15 -5.60 6.85
CA ILE A 132 3.42 -4.86 8.09
C ILE A 132 2.31 -5.11 9.10
N LEU A 133 1.05 -4.97 8.69
CA LEU A 133 -0.10 -5.24 9.54
C LEU A 133 -0.07 -6.66 10.11
N THR A 134 0.29 -7.64 9.28
CA THR A 134 0.42 -9.04 9.69
C THR A 134 1.53 -9.24 10.73
N ARG A 135 2.67 -8.54 10.59
CA ARG A 135 3.79 -8.60 11.56
C ARG A 135 3.39 -7.99 12.90
N ASP A 136 2.72 -6.84 12.89
CA ASP A 136 2.28 -6.18 14.12
C ASP A 136 1.29 -7.05 14.88
N GLU A 137 0.30 -7.65 14.21
CA GLU A 137 -0.62 -8.62 14.82
C GLU A 137 0.14 -9.80 15.46
N LEU A 138 1.17 -10.33 14.79
CA LEU A 138 1.99 -11.42 15.30
C LEU A 138 2.79 -11.00 16.55
N LEU A 139 3.32 -9.77 16.57
CA LEU A 139 3.99 -9.20 17.74
C LEU A 139 3.02 -8.96 18.90
N PHE A 140 1.79 -8.53 18.64
CA PHE A 140 0.75 -8.39 19.67
C PHE A 140 0.39 -9.76 20.27
N LEU A 141 0.29 -10.80 19.45
CA LEU A 141 0.05 -12.17 19.92
C LEU A 141 1.23 -12.73 20.74
N GLU A 142 2.47 -12.39 20.38
CA GLU A 142 3.66 -12.78 21.15
C GLU A 142 3.79 -11.99 22.46
N SER A 143 3.35 -10.73 22.48
CA SER A 143 3.43 -9.83 23.63
C SER A 143 2.39 -10.11 24.71
N ASP A 144 1.38 -10.96 24.45
CA ASP A 144 0.35 -11.31 25.42
C ASP A 144 0.80 -12.51 26.28
N PRO A 145 1.35 -12.29 27.50
CA PRO A 145 1.99 -13.35 28.30
C PRO A 145 0.97 -14.38 28.81
N GLN A 146 -0.32 -14.05 28.75
CA GLN A 146 -1.42 -14.87 29.24
C GLN A 146 -1.70 -16.10 28.35
N LEU A 147 -1.42 -16.03 27.03
CA LEU A 147 -1.67 -17.17 26.13
C LEU A 147 -0.54 -18.21 26.17
N HIS A 148 0.70 -17.76 26.41
CA HIS A 148 1.88 -18.65 26.51
C HIS A 148 1.84 -19.53 27.77
N TYR A 149 1.22 -19.07 28.86
CA TYR A 149 1.06 -19.86 30.09
C TYR A 149 -0.02 -20.97 29.97
N GLY A 150 -0.95 -20.86 29.02
CA GLY A 150 -2.02 -21.84 28.80
C GLY A 150 -1.58 -23.03 27.94
N ILE A 151 -0.81 -22.80 26.88
CA ILE A 151 -0.35 -23.85 25.97
C ILE A 151 0.73 -24.72 26.62
N VAL A 152 1.65 -24.13 27.40
CA VAL A 152 2.70 -24.87 28.11
C VAL A 152 2.14 -25.71 29.27
N ARG A 153 1.01 -25.30 29.88
CA ARG A 153 0.37 -26.06 30.97
C ARG A 153 -0.29 -27.36 30.50
N ASN A 154 -0.80 -27.39 29.28
CA ASN A 154 -1.45 -28.58 28.74
C ASN A 154 -0.45 -29.61 28.21
N THR A 155 0.73 -29.20 27.74
CA THR A 155 1.79 -30.14 27.33
C THR A 155 2.61 -30.66 28.52
N HIS A 156 2.67 -29.94 29.64
CA HIS A 156 3.39 -30.41 30.84
C HIS A 156 2.58 -31.31 31.79
N THR A 157 1.25 -31.39 31.65
CA THR A 157 0.45 -32.26 32.53
C THR A 157 0.54 -33.74 32.13
N GLU A 158 0.95 -34.06 30.91
CA GLU A 158 1.17 -35.45 30.47
C GLU A 158 2.63 -35.93 30.54
N ALA A 159 3.60 -35.05 30.77
CA ALA A 159 5.03 -35.38 30.66
C ALA A 159 5.85 -35.29 31.97
N MET A 160 5.23 -35.04 33.13
CA MET A 160 5.94 -34.94 34.41
C MET A 160 5.38 -35.89 35.48
N SER A 161 5.57 -37.20 35.26
CA SER A 161 5.62 -38.20 36.34
C SER A 161 7.06 -38.64 36.68
N HIS A 162 8.09 -38.04 36.08
CA HIS A 162 9.48 -38.40 36.37
C HIS A 162 10.46 -37.28 36.00
N CYS A 163 11.01 -36.60 37.02
CA CYS A 163 12.46 -36.44 37.26
C CYS A 163 12.80 -35.23 38.16
N PRO A 164 13.98 -35.26 38.82
CA PRO A 164 14.20 -34.60 40.09
C PRO A 164 14.75 -33.16 39.98
N ASN A 165 14.50 -32.46 41.08
CA ASN A 165 14.94 -31.13 41.50
C ASN A 165 16.40 -30.79 41.10
N VAL A 166 16.57 -29.83 40.19
CA VAL A 166 17.83 -29.09 40.02
C VAL A 166 17.52 -27.61 40.07
N GLN A 167 17.95 -27.01 41.17
CA GLN A 167 17.73 -25.64 41.59
C GLN A 167 18.91 -24.79 41.10
N SER A 168 18.72 -24.02 40.02
CA SER A 168 19.71 -23.05 39.55
C SER A 168 19.12 -21.65 39.56
N GLN A 169 19.39 -20.92 40.66
CA GLN A 169 19.20 -19.49 40.78
C GLN A 169 20.11 -18.76 39.78
N HIS A 170 19.54 -18.19 38.72
CA HIS A 170 20.17 -17.05 38.05
C HIS A 170 19.33 -15.81 38.28
N GLN A 171 19.81 -15.04 39.24
CA GLN A 171 19.30 -13.75 39.68
C GLN A 171 19.63 -12.69 38.63
N PHE A 172 18.61 -12.26 37.88
CA PHE A 172 18.73 -11.14 36.95
C PHE A 172 18.79 -9.82 37.74
N ALA A 173 19.87 -9.06 37.55
CA ALA A 173 19.99 -7.71 38.08
C ALA A 173 19.35 -6.71 37.10
N PRO A 174 18.44 -5.82 37.55
CA PRO A 174 17.85 -4.80 36.70
C PRO A 174 18.87 -3.71 36.33
N PHE A 175 18.72 -3.17 35.13
CA PHE A 175 19.55 -2.10 34.57
C PHE A 175 19.40 -0.80 35.39
N GLN A 176 20.51 -0.28 35.92
CA GLN A 176 20.58 1.04 36.54
C GLN A 176 20.95 2.08 35.48
N GLY A 177 19.97 2.84 34.99
CA GLY A 177 20.20 4.00 34.13
C GLY A 177 20.24 5.30 34.95
N GLU A 178 21.29 6.10 34.80
CA GLU A 178 21.38 7.45 35.37
C GLU A 178 20.38 8.40 34.69
N SER A 179 19.58 9.10 35.50
CA SER A 179 18.68 10.15 35.06
C SER A 179 19.44 11.47 34.86
N TYR A 180 19.50 11.96 33.61
CA TYR A 180 19.98 13.31 33.33
C TYR A 180 18.81 14.30 33.42
N SER A 181 18.99 15.33 34.26
CA SER A 181 18.07 16.47 34.34
C SER A 181 18.54 17.54 33.36
N LEU A 182 17.65 17.99 32.48
CA LEU A 182 17.91 19.11 31.58
C LEU A 182 17.87 20.41 32.40
N ASP A 183 19.02 21.07 32.49
CA ASP A 183 19.18 22.34 33.17
C ASP A 183 18.54 23.45 32.31
N ASP A 184 17.51 24.10 32.84
CA ASP A 184 16.77 25.19 32.20
C ASP A 184 17.66 26.44 32.14
N GLY A 185 18.49 26.52 31.11
CA GLY A 185 19.32 27.67 30.78
C GLY A 185 18.46 28.89 30.41
N ALA A 186 18.20 29.73 31.42
CA ALA A 186 17.54 31.03 31.31
C ALA A 186 18.25 31.95 30.31
N ILE A 187 17.62 32.18 29.15
CA ILE A 187 17.99 33.21 28.20
C ILE A 187 17.55 34.56 28.78
N THR A 188 18.49 35.30 29.38
CA THR A 188 18.32 36.72 29.73
C THR A 188 19.03 37.56 28.67
N GLU A 189 18.31 37.89 27.58
CA GLU A 189 18.81 38.84 26.59
C GLU A 189 18.47 40.27 27.04
N LYS A 190 19.53 41.01 27.36
CA LYS A 190 19.53 42.38 27.87
C LYS A 190 19.01 43.37 26.82
N THR A 191 18.01 44.14 27.23
CA THR A 191 17.57 45.39 26.61
C THR A 191 18.50 46.54 27.02
N SER A 192 18.96 47.37 26.08
CA SER A 192 19.35 48.79 26.23
C SER A 192 20.06 49.30 24.97
N PRO A 193 20.14 50.63 24.74
CA PRO A 193 19.11 51.66 24.81
C PRO A 193 18.87 52.34 23.45
#